data_AF-A0A7D5QDJ0-F1
#
_entry.id   AF-A0A7D5QDJ0-F1
#
_cell.length_a   1.000
_cell.length_b   1.000
_cell.length_c   1.000
_cell.angle_alpha   90.00
_cell.angle_beta   90.00
_cell.angle_gamma   90.00
#
_symmetry.space_group_name_H-M   'P 1'
#
loop_
_entity.id
_entity.type
_entity.pdbx_description
1 polymer ?
#
loop_
_entity_poly.entity_id
_entity_poly.type
_entity_poly.pdbx_seq_one_letter_code
_entity_poly.pdbx_strand_id
1 'polypeptide(L)'
;MESTTTAEPPAKLSDIETYFGNIVKVALEFAGIVLFIMLIVGGFNYITAGGNPQQAEAAKKTITYAIFGIVLLAMSFLILKLIYQFTGVDVTQFKIIYQE
;
A
#
# COMPACT_ATOMS: atom_id res chain seq x y z
N MET A 1 -42.18 26.32 14.82
CA MET A 1 -41.78 26.16 13.40
C MET A 1 -40.40 26.79 13.27
N GLU A 2 -39.35 25.99 13.41
CA GLU A 2 -37.99 26.40 13.03
C GLU A 2 -37.47 25.29 12.11
N SER A 3 -37.60 25.54 10.82
CA SER A 3 -36.99 24.74 9.77
C SER A 3 -35.53 25.14 9.64
N THR A 4 -34.70 24.13 9.37
CA THR A 4 -33.44 24.19 8.61
C THR A 4 -32.28 24.99 9.21
N THR A 5 -31.28 24.30 9.78
CA THR A 5 -30.11 23.86 9.00
C THR A 5 -29.23 22.94 9.83
N THR A 6 -29.13 21.69 9.40
CA THR A 6 -28.08 20.75 9.78
C THR A 6 -26.75 21.30 9.31
N ALA A 7 -26.04 22.04 10.18
CA ALA A 7 -24.62 22.25 9.99
C ALA A 7 -23.94 20.89 10.17
N GLU A 8 -23.56 20.25 9.06
CA GLU A 8 -22.70 19.07 9.09
C GLU A 8 -21.51 19.36 10.02
N PRO A 9 -21.17 18.45 10.95
CA PRO A 9 -20.02 18.64 11.80
C PRO A 9 -18.80 18.88 10.89
N PRO A 10 -17.96 19.90 11.19
CA PRO A 10 -16.79 20.19 10.36
C PRO A 10 -15.99 18.91 10.23
N ALA A 11 -15.69 18.50 8.99
CA ALA A 11 -14.96 17.28 8.68
C ALA A 11 -13.79 17.14 9.65
N LYS A 12 -13.92 16.23 10.61
CA LYS A 12 -12.91 16.10 11.65
C LYS A 12 -11.68 15.52 10.96
N LEU A 13 -10.48 15.93 11.37
CA LEU A 13 -9.24 15.35 10.83
C LEU A 13 -9.24 13.82 10.97
N SER A 14 -9.93 13.31 12.00
CA SER A 14 -10.19 11.89 12.23
C SER A 14 -10.94 11.18 11.09
N ASP A 15 -11.86 11.86 10.41
CA ASP A 15 -12.62 11.26 9.30
C ASP A 15 -11.70 11.09 8.09
N ILE A 16 -10.92 12.12 7.76
CA ILE A 16 -9.93 12.08 6.68
C ILE A 16 -8.86 11.01 6.97
N GLU A 17 -8.36 10.93 8.20
CA GLU A 17 -7.40 9.92 8.63
C GLU A 17 -7.96 8.49 8.49
N THR A 18 -9.22 8.27 8.84
CA THR A 18 -9.86 6.95 8.77
C THR A 18 -10.06 6.49 7.33
N TYR A 19 -10.60 7.36 6.46
CA TYR A 19 -10.79 7.03 5.05
C TYR A 19 -9.45 6.83 4.33
N PHE A 20 -8.47 7.69 4.62
CA PHE A 20 -7.14 7.58 4.04
C PHE A 20 -6.43 6.29 4.49
N GLY A 21 -6.48 5.95 5.78
CA GLY A 21 -5.91 4.71 6.30
C GLY A 21 -6.51 3.45 5.66
N ASN A 22 -7.83 3.44 5.43
CA ASN A 22 -8.50 2.31 4.79
C ASN A 22 -8.12 2.19 3.30
N ILE A 23 -8.05 3.31 2.57
CA ILE A 23 -7.62 3.32 1.17
C ILE A 23 -6.17 2.82 1.03
N VAL A 24 -5.27 3.32 1.89
CA VAL A 24 -3.86 2.90 1.88
C VAL A 24 -3.73 1.42 2.18
N LYS A 25 -4.49 0.89 3.15
CA LYS A 25 -4.48 -0.55 3.48
C LYS A 25 -4.91 -1.41 2.29
N VAL A 26 -6.04 -1.07 1.65
CA VAL A 26 -6.53 -1.79 0.47
C VAL A 26 -5.52 -1.68 -0.69
N ALA A 27 -4.94 -0.50 -0.90
CA ALA A 27 -3.92 -0.30 -1.92
C ALA A 27 -2.65 -1.12 -1.66
N LEU A 28 -2.21 -1.25 -0.40
CA LEU A 28 -1.05 -2.06 -0.01
C LEU A 28 -1.29 -3.56 -0.27
N GLU A 29 -2.46 -4.07 0.12
CA GLU A 29 -2.86 -5.46 -0.14
C GLU A 29 -2.91 -5.75 -1.66
N PHE A 30 -3.50 -4.83 -2.43
CA PHE A 30 -3.57 -4.94 -3.88
C PHE A 30 -2.19 -4.83 -4.54
N ALA A 31 -1.35 -3.91 -4.08
CA ALA A 31 0.02 -3.73 -4.58
C ALA A 31 0.86 -4.99 -4.39
N GLY A 32 0.71 -5.70 -3.26
CA GLY A 32 1.38 -6.97 -3.03
C GLY A 32 1.05 -8.04 -4.09
N ILE A 33 -0.23 -8.16 -4.44
CA ILE A 33 -0.70 -9.10 -5.47
C ILE A 33 -0.16 -8.72 -6.85
N VAL A 34 -0.22 -7.44 -7.21
CA VAL A 34 0.28 -6.94 -8.50
C VAL A 34 1.78 -7.18 -8.65
N LEU A 35 2.57 -6.87 -7.61
CA LEU A 35 4.01 -7.11 -7.60
C LEU A 35 4.35 -8.60 -7.74
N PHE A 36 3.57 -9.47 -7.09
CA PHE A 36 3.74 -10.91 -7.23
C PHE A 36 3.48 -11.40 -8.66
N ILE A 37 2.40 -10.95 -9.30
CA ILE A 37 2.10 -11.28 -10.70
C ILE A 37 3.21 -10.75 -11.62
N MET A 38 3.69 -9.53 -11.38
CA MET A 38 4.76 -8.92 -12.17
C MET A 38 6.08 -9.71 -12.07
N LEU A 39 6.40 -10.27 -10.90
CA LEU A 39 7.54 -11.18 -10.75
C LEU A 39 7.37 -12.46 -11.55
N ILE A 40 6.19 -13.08 -11.52
CA ILE A 40 5.91 -14.30 -12.30
C ILE A 40 6.08 -14.01 -13.79
N VAL A 41 5.40 -12.98 -14.31
CA VAL A 41 5.46 -12.63 -15.75
C VAL A 41 6.87 -12.21 -16.15
N GLY A 42 7.56 -11.42 -15.34
CA GLY A 42 8.95 -11.04 -15.57
C GLY A 42 9.89 -12.24 -15.61
N GLY A 43 9.74 -13.18 -14.68
CA GLY A 43 10.51 -14.43 -14.62
C GLY A 43 10.25 -15.33 -15.82
N PHE A 44 8.99 -15.53 -16.21
CA PHE A 44 8.64 -16.31 -17.39
C PHE A 44 9.20 -15.68 -18.67
N ASN A 45 9.10 -14.36 -18.83
CA ASN A 45 9.68 -13.66 -19.97
C ASN A 45 11.20 -13.76 -19.99
N TYR A 46 11.85 -13.75 -18.83
CA TYR A 46 13.30 -13.91 -18.74
C TYR A 46 13.76 -15.30 -19.19
N ILE A 47 13.05 -16.36 -18.78
CA ILE A 47 13.36 -17.74 -19.16
C ILE A 47 13.04 -17.97 -20.65
N THR A 48 11.91 -17.44 -21.13
CA THR A 48 11.44 -17.62 -22.52
C THR A 48 12.24 -16.79 -23.53
N ALA A 49 13.00 -15.78 -23.10
CA ALA A 49 13.81 -14.93 -23.99
C ALA A 49 14.82 -15.71 -24.85
N GLY A 50 15.21 -16.93 -24.45
CA GLY A 50 15.78 -17.94 -25.35
C GLY A 50 17.04 -17.53 -26.11
N GLY A 51 17.78 -16.52 -25.64
CA GLY A 51 18.98 -15.98 -26.29
C GLY A 51 18.81 -14.63 -26.99
N ASN A 52 17.60 -14.04 -27.02
CA ASN A 52 17.41 -12.65 -27.46
C ASN A 52 17.83 -11.70 -26.32
N PRO A 53 18.95 -10.96 -26.46
CA PRO A 53 19.48 -10.11 -25.39
C PRO A 53 18.53 -8.96 -25.04
N GLN A 54 17.77 -8.46 -26.02
CA GLN A 54 16.86 -7.33 -25.84
C GLN A 54 15.65 -7.71 -24.96
N GLN A 55 15.10 -8.91 -25.18
CA GLN A 55 14.01 -9.44 -24.35
C GLN A 55 14.50 -9.82 -22.96
N ALA A 56 15.69 -10.40 -22.85
CA ALA A 56 16.30 -10.73 -21.56
C ALA A 56 16.56 -9.48 -20.71
N GLU A 57 17.03 -8.39 -21.33
CA GLU A 57 17.29 -7.12 -20.65
C GLU A 57 15.99 -6.44 -20.20
N ALA A 58 14.96 -6.44 -21.05
CA ALA A 58 13.63 -5.94 -20.67
C ALA A 58 13.02 -6.74 -19.51
N ALA A 59 13.10 -8.07 -19.55
CA ALA A 59 12.60 -8.93 -18.48
C ALA A 59 13.37 -8.71 -17.16
N LYS A 60 14.71 -8.55 -17.23
CA LYS A 60 15.52 -8.16 -16.06
C LYS A 60 15.07 -6.84 -15.47
N LYS A 61 14.80 -5.81 -16.29
CA LYS A 61 14.28 -4.53 -15.78
C LYS A 61 12.94 -4.70 -15.07
N THR A 62 12.01 -5.45 -15.65
CA THR A 62 10.72 -5.77 -15.03
C THR A 62 10.88 -6.45 -13.67
N ILE A 63 11.76 -7.46 -13.58
CA ILE A 63 12.05 -8.16 -12.32
C ILE A 63 12.66 -7.19 -11.30
N THR A 64 13.64 -6.38 -11.71
CA THR A 64 14.29 -5.39 -10.84
C THR A 64 13.25 -4.41 -10.28
N TYR A 65 12.35 -3.88 -11.10
CA TYR A 65 11.29 -2.98 -10.63
C TYR A 65 10.32 -3.67 -9.67
N ALA A 66 9.94 -4.91 -9.94
CA ALA A 66 9.10 -5.68 -9.03
C ALA A 66 9.79 -5.94 -7.67
N ILE A 67 11.09 -6.27 -7.68
CA ILE A 67 11.90 -6.41 -6.46
C ILE A 67 11.96 -5.08 -5.71
N PHE A 68 12.25 -3.96 -6.39
CA PHE A 68 12.27 -2.64 -5.76
C PHE A 68 10.93 -2.27 -5.12
N GLY A 69 9.81 -2.59 -5.78
CA GLY A 69 8.47 -2.39 -5.23
C GLY A 69 8.26 -3.18 -3.93
N ILE A 70 8.63 -4.45 -3.90
CA ILE A 70 8.52 -5.30 -2.71
C ILE A 70 9.41 -4.79 -1.59
N VAL A 71 10.65 -4.41 -1.90
CA VAL A 71 11.59 -3.85 -0.91
C VAL A 71 11.04 -2.54 -0.34
N LEU A 72 10.46 -1.67 -1.17
CA LEU A 72 9.85 -0.43 -0.72
C LEU A 72 8.65 -0.67 0.20
N LEU A 73 7.80 -1.65 -0.11
CA LEU A 73 6.72 -2.06 0.79
C LEU A 73 7.28 -2.58 2.11
N ALA A 74 8.28 -3.45 2.08
CA ALA A 74 8.91 -4.00 3.28
C ALA A 74 9.53 -2.90 4.16
N MET A 75 10.20 -1.91 3.54
CA MET A 75 10.73 -0.74 4.24
C MET A 75 9.61 0.12 4.85
N SER A 76 8.51 0.32 4.14
CA SER A 76 7.33 1.03 4.67
C SER A 76 6.80 0.35 5.93
N PHE A 77 6.62 -0.98 5.90
CA PHE A 77 6.21 -1.75 7.09
C PHE A 77 7.23 -1.65 8.23
N LEU A 78 8.53 -1.66 7.93
CA LEU A 78 9.58 -1.49 8.93
C LEU A 78 9.46 -0.15 9.66
N ILE A 79 9.25 0.93 8.90
CA ILE A 79 9.09 2.29 9.44
C ILE A 79 7.81 2.37 10.29
N LEU A 80 6.69 1.83 9.80
CA LEU A 80 5.44 1.78 10.56
C LEU A 80 5.61 1.01 11.88
N LYS A 81 6.36 -0.10 11.87
CA LYS A 81 6.66 -0.89 13.06
C LYS A 81 7.58 -0.15 14.05
N LEU A 82 8.54 0.63 13.54
CA LEU A 82 9.36 1.51 14.38
C LEU A 82 8.48 2.56 15.07
N ILE A 83 7.61 3.24 14.32
CA ILE A 83 6.67 4.22 14.89
C ILE A 83 5.76 3.56 15.94
N TYR A 84 5.24 2.36 15.65
CA TYR A 84 4.47 1.58 16.61
C TYR A 84 5.25 1.33 17.91
N GLN A 85 6.51 0.91 17.82
CA GLN A 85 7.30 0.58 19.00
C GLN A 85 7.63 1.82 19.85
N PHE A 86 7.83 2.98 19.22
CA PHE A 86 8.11 4.23 19.92
C PHE A 86 6.87 4.88 20.52
N THR A 87 5.73 4.82 19.81
CA THR A 87 4.48 5.49 20.23
C THR A 87 3.55 4.57 21.03
N GLY A 88 3.71 3.24 20.93
CA GLY A 88 2.85 2.25 21.58
C GLY A 88 1.43 2.17 21.01
N VAL A 89 1.16 2.84 19.90
CA VAL A 89 -0.17 2.94 19.27
C VAL A 89 -0.14 2.29 17.89
N ASP A 90 -1.05 1.33 17.66
CA ASP A 90 -1.23 0.60 16.39
C ASP A 90 -1.66 1.53 15.24
N VAL A 91 -0.68 2.15 14.56
CA VAL A 91 -0.86 3.01 13.38
C VAL A 91 -1.41 2.28 12.14
N THR A 92 -1.51 0.95 12.19
CA THR A 92 -2.18 0.13 11.16
C THR A 92 -3.67 -0.09 11.43
N GLN A 93 -4.14 0.31 12.60
CA GLN A 93 -5.55 0.23 13.01
C GLN A 93 -6.01 1.62 13.40
N PHE A 94 -6.46 2.40 12.41
CA PHE A 94 -7.28 3.60 12.68
C PHE A 94 -8.66 3.15 13.16
N LYS A 95 -8.69 2.52 14.34
CA LYS A 95 -9.91 2.15 15.04
C LYS A 95 -10.13 3.20 16.10
N ILE A 96 -10.89 4.24 15.75
CA ILE A 96 -11.42 5.16 16.75
C ILE A 96 -12.39 4.33 17.60
N ILE A 97 -12.00 4.10 18.86
CA ILE A 97 -12.85 3.48 19.86
C ILE A 97 -14.01 4.46 20.04
N TYR A 98 -15.20 4.12 19.54
CA TYR A 98 -16.44 4.71 20.05
C TYR A 98 -16.57 4.23 21.49
N GLN A 99 -16.04 5.00 22.42
CA GLN A 99 -16.43 4.93 23.83
C GLN A 99 -17.70 5.77 23.96
N GLU A 100 -18.75 5.17 24.52
CA GLU A 100 -20.12 5.73 24.65
C GLU A 100 -20.17 7.22 24.99
#